data_AF-A0A5E4KRA0-F1
#
_entry.id   AF-A0A5E4KRA0-F1
#
_cell.length_a   1.000
_cell.length_b   1.000
_cell.length_c   1.000
_cell.angle_alpha   90.00
_cell.angle_beta   90.00
_cell.angle_gamma   90.00
#
_symmetry.space_group_name_H-M   'P 1'
#
loop_
_entity.id
_entity.type
_entity.pdbx_description
1 polymer ?
#
loop_
_entity_poly.entity_id
_entity_poly.type
_entity_poly.pdbx_seq_one_letter_code
_entity_poly.pdbx_strand_id
1 'polypeptide(L)'
;MTRKKLIIGIIVLIAAVLILKEVVAYWPYFMVGTPLGVFEISNRDSTNHSVNIQVFDSNNKFLLNKTYELGHSQPGQWVPEQFIQYPENGWKSVHDKDRLFPKGNYTFIITLDNNTAQTFQEEIDTWKAAHIDIDNNGNLSVGAVVS
;
A
#
# COMPACT_ATOMS: atom_id res chain seq x y z
N MET A 1 -31.39 -23.39 37.62
CA MET A 1 -30.19 -23.50 36.74
C MET A 1 -28.99 -23.80 37.62
N THR A 2 -28.24 -24.88 37.37
CA THR A 2 -27.08 -25.21 38.23
C THR A 2 -25.92 -24.25 37.95
N ARG A 3 -25.10 -23.92 38.97
CA ARG A 3 -23.93 -23.04 38.81
C ARG A 3 -23.03 -23.45 37.62
N LYS A 4 -22.89 -24.75 37.37
CA LYS A 4 -22.17 -25.32 36.22
C LYS A 4 -22.77 -24.91 34.87
N LYS A 5 -24.10 -24.95 34.71
CA LYS A 5 -24.78 -24.53 33.47
C LYS A 5 -24.64 -23.02 33.24
N LEU A 6 -24.65 -22.22 34.31
CA LEU A 6 -24.45 -20.77 34.23
C LEU A 6 -23.01 -20.44 33.80
N ILE A 7 -22.00 -21.10 34.37
CA ILE A 7 -20.59 -20.92 34.00
C ILE A 7 -20.36 -21.30 32.52
N ILE A 8 -20.89 -22.44 32.07
CA ILE A 8 -20.78 -22.85 30.66
C ILE A 8 -21.43 -21.82 29.73
N GLY A 9 -22.62 -21.33 30.08
CA GLY A 9 -23.30 -20.29 29.31
C GLY A 9 -22.48 -19.01 29.17
N ILE A 10 -21.83 -18.56 30.25
CA ILE A 10 -20.94 -17.40 30.24
C ILE A 10 -19.72 -17.63 29.35
N ILE A 11 -19.08 -18.80 29.42
CA ILE A 11 -17.92 -19.13 28.59
C ILE A 11 -18.29 -19.11 27.10
N VAL A 12 -19.43 -19.72 26.74
CA VAL A 12 -19.91 -19.72 25.34
C VAL A 12 -20.21 -18.30 24.87
N LEU A 13 -20.82 -17.47 25.71
CA LEU A 13 -21.10 -16.08 25.37
C LEU A 13 -19.81 -15.28 25.14
N ILE A 14 -18.81 -15.44 26.01
CA ILE A 14 -17.49 -14.79 25.84
C ILE A 14 -16.83 -15.25 24.54
N ALA A 15 -16.82 -16.56 24.27
CA ALA A 15 -16.24 -17.10 23.05
C ALA A 15 -16.94 -16.55 21.79
N ALA A 16 -18.27 -16.49 21.79
CA ALA A 16 -19.05 -15.93 20.70
C ALA A 16 -18.73 -14.44 20.46
N VAL A 17 -18.61 -13.64 21.52
CA VAL A 17 -18.23 -12.23 21.43
C VAL A 17 -16.81 -12.06 20.87
N LEU A 18 -15.86 -12.91 21.29
CA LEU A 18 -14.49 -12.87 20.76
C LEU A 18 -14.45 -13.22 19.27
N ILE A 19 -15.16 -14.26 18.84
CA ILE A 19 -15.25 -14.63 17.42
C ILE A 19 -15.90 -13.50 16.61
N LEU A 20 -17.01 -12.94 17.09
CA LEU A 20 -17.70 -11.85 16.40
C LEU A 20 -16.80 -10.62 16.24
N LYS A 21 -16.03 -10.29 17.28
CA LYS A 21 -15.07 -9.18 17.24
C LYS A 21 -14.03 -9.37 16.13
N GLU A 22 -13.46 -10.57 16.00
CA GLU A 22 -12.50 -10.88 14.93
C GLU A 22 -13.18 -10.81 13.56
N VAL A 23 -14.35 -11.42 13.39
CA VAL A 23 -15.09 -11.40 12.11
C VAL A 23 -15.40 -9.98 11.66
N VAL A 24 -15.90 -9.13 12.57
CA VAL A 24 -16.22 -7.72 12.26
C VAL A 24 -14.96 -6.93 11.91
N ALA A 25 -13.84 -7.19 12.59
CA ALA A 25 -12.57 -6.52 12.31
C ALA A 25 -12.02 -6.89 10.92
N TYR A 26 -12.16 -8.15 10.50
CA TYR A 26 -11.68 -8.61 9.19
C TYR A 26 -12.70 -8.46 8.05
N TRP A 27 -13.96 -8.12 8.36
CA TRP A 27 -15.01 -7.99 7.35
C TRP A 27 -14.68 -7.06 6.17
N PRO A 28 -14.09 -5.86 6.37
CA PRO A 28 -13.75 -4.97 5.27
C PRO A 28 -12.77 -5.59 4.26
N TYR A 29 -11.87 -6.45 4.72
CA TYR A 29 -10.86 -7.11 3.90
C TYR A 29 -11.45 -8.14 2.93
N PHE A 30 -12.57 -8.76 3.30
CA PHE A 30 -13.31 -9.67 2.42
C PHE A 30 -14.15 -8.94 1.37
N MET A 31 -14.56 -7.70 1.65
CA MET A 31 -15.42 -6.90 0.77
C MET A 31 -14.63 -6.02 -0.20
N VAL A 32 -13.54 -5.40 0.30
CA VAL A 32 -12.73 -4.39 -0.43
C VAL A 32 -11.35 -4.95 -0.81
N GLY A 33 -10.95 -6.09 -0.25
CA GLY A 33 -9.65 -6.69 -0.55
C GLY A 33 -8.55 -6.26 0.42
N THR A 34 -7.31 -6.59 0.04
CA THR A 34 -6.14 -6.36 0.88
C THR A 34 -5.79 -4.87 0.94
N PRO A 35 -5.24 -4.39 2.07
CA PRO A 35 -4.74 -3.03 2.15
C PRO A 35 -3.63 -2.79 1.14
N LEU A 36 -3.67 -1.63 0.50
CA LEU A 36 -2.61 -1.18 -0.40
C LEU A 36 -1.51 -0.48 0.38
N GLY A 37 -0.30 -0.46 -0.18
CA GLY A 37 0.80 0.35 0.30
C GLY A 37 0.50 1.87 0.24
N VAL A 38 1.51 2.69 0.51
CA VAL A 38 1.46 4.14 0.28
C VAL A 38 1.54 4.43 -1.22
N PHE A 39 2.41 3.71 -1.91
CA PHE A 39 2.57 3.78 -3.35
C PHE A 39 3.09 2.46 -3.91
N GLU A 40 2.87 2.30 -5.20
CA GLU A 40 3.42 1.25 -6.04
C GLU A 40 4.07 1.85 -7.29
N ILE A 41 5.10 1.18 -7.78
CA ILE A 41 5.88 1.56 -8.94
C ILE A 41 5.91 0.37 -9.90
N SER A 42 5.61 0.65 -11.17
CA SER A 42 5.71 -0.30 -12.26
C SER A 42 6.61 0.22 -13.36
N ASN A 43 7.42 -0.68 -13.91
CA ASN A 43 8.14 -0.44 -15.16
C ASN A 43 7.67 -1.44 -16.23
N ARG A 44 7.07 -0.92 -17.31
CA ARG A 44 6.60 -1.71 -18.45
C ARG A 44 7.52 -1.68 -19.65
N ASP A 45 8.49 -0.76 -19.67
CA ASP A 45 9.42 -0.72 -20.79
C ASP A 45 10.57 -1.73 -20.66
N SER A 46 11.40 -1.73 -21.70
CA SER A 46 12.51 -2.68 -21.86
C SER A 46 13.84 -2.16 -21.33
N THR A 47 13.83 -1.03 -20.63
CA THR A 47 15.01 -0.35 -20.10
C THR A 47 15.00 -0.30 -18.58
N ASN A 48 16.18 -0.11 -18.00
CA ASN A 48 16.28 0.09 -16.55
C ASN A 48 15.99 1.55 -16.23
N HIS A 49 15.29 1.79 -15.13
CA HIS A 49 14.98 3.14 -14.66
C HIS A 49 15.34 3.32 -13.20
N SER A 50 15.88 4.49 -12.87
CA SER A 50 16.00 4.94 -11.49
C SER A 50 14.86 5.92 -11.19
N VAL A 51 14.04 5.63 -10.18
CA VAL A 51 12.90 6.45 -9.78
C VAL A 51 13.11 6.95 -8.37
N ASN A 52 13.28 8.25 -8.22
CA ASN A 52 13.29 8.92 -6.92
C ASN A 52 11.87 9.33 -6.52
N ILE A 53 11.45 8.97 -5.32
CA ILE A 53 10.15 9.33 -4.77
C ILE A 53 10.36 10.09 -3.47
N GLN A 54 9.83 11.30 -3.43
CA GLN A 54 9.72 12.12 -2.24
C GLN A 54 8.28 12.23 -1.82
N VAL A 55 8.01 12.09 -0.51
CA VAL A 55 6.66 12.17 0.04
C VAL A 55 6.62 13.20 1.15
N PHE A 56 5.62 14.08 1.08
CA PHE A 56 5.34 15.12 2.05
C PHE A 56 3.92 14.96 2.58
N ASP A 57 3.70 15.25 3.86
CA ASP A 57 2.35 15.35 4.42
C ASP A 57 1.66 16.67 4.01
N SER A 58 0.38 16.80 4.37
CA SER A 58 -0.42 18.01 4.15
C SER A 58 0.15 19.31 4.75
N ASN A 59 1.08 19.23 5.70
CA ASN A 59 1.76 20.38 6.30
C ASN A 59 3.14 20.64 5.66
N ASN A 60 3.41 20.03 4.50
CA ASN A 60 4.71 20.03 3.82
C ASN A 60 5.83 19.44 4.67
N LYS A 61 5.51 18.61 5.68
CA LYS A 61 6.52 17.88 6.42
C LYS A 61 7.03 16.75 5.54
N PHE A 62 8.33 16.72 5.35
CA PHE A 62 9.01 15.66 4.65
C PHE A 62 8.92 14.32 5.39
N LEU A 63 8.48 13.27 4.71
CA LEU A 63 8.28 11.92 5.27
C LEU A 63 9.21 10.87 4.66
N LEU A 64 9.48 10.96 3.36
CA LEU A 64 10.28 9.98 2.63
C LEU A 64 11.06 10.65 1.49
N ASN A 65 12.28 10.17 1.25
CA ASN A 65 13.00 10.33 -0.01
C ASN A 65 13.77 9.04 -0.25
N LYS A 66 13.37 8.28 -1.26
CA LYS A 66 14.00 7.02 -1.59
C LYS A 66 14.06 6.86 -3.10
N THR A 67 15.21 6.40 -3.56
CA THR A 67 15.42 6.01 -4.95
C THR A 67 15.24 4.52 -5.09
N TYR A 68 14.52 4.12 -6.14
CA TYR A 68 14.22 2.74 -6.49
C TYR A 68 14.81 2.46 -7.87
N GLU A 69 15.55 1.36 -7.98
CA GLU A 69 16.07 0.88 -9.26
C GLU A 69 15.11 -0.18 -9.80
N LEU A 70 14.50 0.11 -10.94
CA LEU A 70 13.59 -0.78 -11.66
C LEU A 70 14.35 -1.38 -12.84
N GLY A 71 14.56 -2.70 -12.80
CA GLY A 71 15.14 -3.43 -13.91
C GLY A 71 14.13 -3.74 -15.03
N HIS A 72 14.64 -4.01 -16.23
CA HIS A 72 13.87 -4.61 -17.31
C HIS A 72 13.87 -6.14 -17.24
N SER A 73 12.80 -6.76 -17.73
CA SER A 73 12.81 -8.18 -18.10
C SER A 73 13.68 -8.37 -19.35
N GLN A 74 14.74 -9.19 -19.28
CA GLN A 74 15.56 -9.50 -20.45
C GLN A 74 14.73 -10.21 -21.55
N PRO A 75 15.01 -9.98 -22.84
CA PRO A 75 14.37 -10.73 -23.92
C PRO A 75 14.58 -12.24 -23.73
N GLY A 76 13.49 -13.00 -23.60
CA GLY A 76 13.51 -14.45 -23.34
C GLY A 76 13.40 -14.85 -21.86
N GLN A 77 13.35 -13.88 -20.94
CA GLN A 77 13.07 -14.10 -19.54
C GLN A 77 11.68 -13.53 -19.23
N TRP A 78 10.72 -14.39 -18.89
CA TRP A 78 9.46 -13.95 -18.29
C TRP A 78 9.77 -13.43 -16.88
N VAL A 79 10.19 -12.18 -16.78
CA VAL A 79 10.18 -11.47 -15.50
C VAL A 79 8.86 -10.73 -15.47
N PRO A 80 7.98 -11.00 -14.49
CA PRO A 80 6.78 -10.17 -14.34
C PRO A 80 7.21 -8.70 -14.22
N GLU A 81 6.39 -7.82 -14.80
CA GLU A 81 6.40 -6.36 -14.57
C GLU A 81 7.03 -6.05 -13.20
N GLN A 82 8.14 -5.29 -13.18
CA GLN A 82 8.83 -5.02 -11.92
C GLN A 82 7.98 -4.11 -11.06
N PHE A 83 7.23 -4.75 -10.17
CA PHE A 83 6.31 -4.12 -9.26
C PHE A 83 7.02 -3.92 -7.90
N ILE A 84 7.21 -2.67 -7.52
CA ILE A 84 7.71 -2.30 -6.19
C ILE A 84 6.58 -1.60 -5.46
N GLN A 85 6.28 -2.03 -4.24
CA GLN A 85 5.38 -1.32 -3.34
C GLN A 85 6.13 -0.79 -2.13
N TYR A 86 5.62 0.29 -1.52
CA TYR A 86 6.07 0.76 -0.22
C TYR A 86 4.91 0.77 0.78
N PRO A 87 5.08 0.22 1.99
CA PRO A 87 6.24 -0.55 2.44
C PRO A 87 6.40 -1.87 1.67
N GLU A 88 7.64 -2.34 1.50
CA GLU A 88 8.00 -3.48 0.63
C GLU A 88 7.23 -4.76 0.97
N ASN A 89 7.01 -5.01 2.26
CA ASN A 89 6.25 -6.18 2.75
C ASN A 89 4.74 -5.91 2.92
N GLY A 90 4.24 -4.79 2.42
CA GLY A 90 2.89 -4.30 2.67
C GLY A 90 2.61 -4.07 4.16
N TRP A 91 1.34 -3.92 4.51
CA TRP A 91 0.91 -3.66 5.89
C TRP A 91 0.68 -4.93 6.72
N LYS A 92 1.12 -6.10 6.25
CA LYS A 92 0.77 -7.42 6.82
C LYS A 92 1.08 -7.59 8.32
N SER A 93 1.93 -6.74 8.89
CA SER A 93 2.40 -6.82 10.28
C SER A 93 2.30 -5.47 11.03
N VAL A 94 1.71 -4.44 10.44
CA VAL A 94 1.70 -3.08 11.00
C VAL A 94 0.29 -2.74 11.41
N HIS A 95 0.05 -2.55 12.72
CA HIS A 95 -1.22 -2.01 13.18
C HIS A 95 -1.45 -0.61 12.60
N ASP A 96 -2.71 -0.25 12.31
CA ASP A 96 -3.05 1.04 11.68
C ASP A 96 -2.45 2.26 12.40
N LYS A 97 -2.34 2.20 13.73
CA LYS A 97 -1.72 3.23 14.58
C LYS A 97 -0.20 3.37 14.42
N ASP A 98 0.46 2.33 13.92
CA ASP A 98 1.91 2.24 13.73
C ASP A 98 2.29 2.44 12.25
N ARG A 99 1.30 2.73 11.38
CA ARG A 99 1.55 3.11 10.00
C ARG A 99 2.22 4.48 10.00
N LEU A 100 3.41 4.54 9.40
CA LEU A 100 4.14 5.79 9.15
C LEU A 100 3.33 6.78 8.29
N PHE A 101 2.31 6.29 7.59
CA PHE A 101 1.41 7.03 6.72
C PHE A 101 -0.04 6.76 7.15
N PRO A 102 -0.57 7.49 8.15
CA PRO A 102 -1.99 7.43 8.48
C PRO A 102 -2.84 7.95 7.31
N LYS A 103 -4.16 7.72 7.35
CA LYS A 103 -5.07 8.32 6.38
C LYS A 103 -4.88 9.84 6.32
N GLY A 104 -4.71 10.39 5.12
CA GLY A 104 -4.54 11.83 4.94
C GLY A 104 -4.09 12.24 3.54
N ASN A 105 -3.94 13.54 3.34
CA ASN A 105 -3.45 14.11 2.08
C ASN A 105 -1.92 14.12 2.06
N TYR A 106 -1.37 13.62 0.96
CA TYR A 106 0.06 13.57 0.72
C TYR A 106 0.42 14.17 -0.62
N THR A 107 1.62 14.76 -0.68
CA THR A 107 2.24 15.21 -1.94
C THR A 107 3.39 14.28 -2.27
N PHE A 108 3.33 13.71 -3.46
CA PHE A 108 4.38 12.88 -4.05
C PHE A 108 5.11 13.72 -5.09
N ILE A 109 6.44 13.75 -5.01
CA ILE A 109 7.29 14.27 -6.07
C ILE A 109 8.10 13.08 -6.59
N ILE A 110 7.83 12.68 -7.82
CA ILE A 110 8.43 11.54 -8.49
C ILE A 110 9.39 12.09 -9.54
N THR A 111 10.64 11.68 -9.50
CA THR A 111 11.67 12.07 -10.48
C THR A 111 12.26 10.82 -11.11
N LEU A 112 12.21 10.76 -12.44
CA LEU A 112 12.81 9.71 -13.25
C LEU A 112 14.28 10.05 -13.56
N ASP A 113 15.07 9.06 -13.95
CA ASP A 113 16.50 9.16 -14.23
C ASP A 113 16.86 10.22 -15.31
N ASN A 114 15.97 10.45 -16.27
CA ASN A 114 16.07 11.49 -17.28
C ASN A 114 15.72 12.91 -16.78
N ASN A 115 15.60 13.08 -15.45
CA ASN A 115 15.16 14.28 -14.75
C ASN A 115 13.71 14.71 -15.03
N THR A 116 12.89 13.86 -15.67
CA THR A 116 11.45 14.12 -15.78
C THR A 116 10.84 13.99 -14.39
N ALA A 117 10.12 15.02 -13.96
CA ALA A 117 9.47 15.03 -12.66
C ALA A 117 7.96 15.20 -12.80
N GLN A 118 7.22 14.49 -11.96
CA GLN A 118 5.79 14.68 -11.77
C GLN A 118 5.48 14.91 -10.29
N THR A 119 4.54 15.81 -10.05
CA THR A 119 4.00 16.05 -8.72
C THR A 119 2.56 15.56 -8.70
N PHE A 120 2.23 14.75 -7.69
CA PHE A 120 0.91 14.17 -7.51
C PHE A 120 0.44 14.40 -6.09
N GLN A 121 -0.82 14.81 -5.94
CA GLN A 121 -1.42 15.04 -4.64
C GLN A 121 -2.65 14.18 -4.51
N GLU A 122 -2.72 13.43 -3.43
CA GLU A 122 -3.81 12.48 -3.23
C GLU A 122 -4.05 12.20 -1.76
N GLU A 123 -5.32 11.91 -1.45
CA GLU A 123 -5.69 11.35 -0.15
C GLU A 123 -5.39 9.85 -0.17
N ILE A 124 -4.43 9.44 0.66
CA ILE A 124 -4.02 8.04 0.82
C ILE A 124 -4.72 7.47 2.05
N ASP A 125 -5.18 6.23 1.94
CA ASP A 125 -5.72 5.47 3.06
C ASP A 125 -5.44 3.97 2.94
N THR A 126 -6.15 3.14 3.71
CA THR A 126 -5.94 1.68 3.73
C THR A 126 -6.16 1.01 2.38
N TRP A 127 -7.04 1.53 1.53
CA TRP A 127 -7.38 0.92 0.25
C TRP A 127 -7.05 1.81 -0.94
N LYS A 128 -6.37 2.94 -0.72
CA LYS A 128 -6.02 3.88 -1.77
C LYS A 128 -4.54 4.24 -1.69
N ALA A 129 -3.84 4.05 -2.80
CA ALA A 129 -2.39 4.27 -2.93
C ALA A 129 -2.08 5.11 -4.18
N ALA A 130 -0.86 5.67 -4.25
CA ALA A 130 -0.35 6.26 -5.48
C ALA A 130 0.22 5.15 -6.40
N HIS A 131 -0.22 5.12 -7.66
CA HIS A 131 0.31 4.24 -8.70
C HIS A 131 1.23 5.04 -9.61
N ILE A 132 2.48 4.62 -9.69
CA ILE A 132 3.52 5.22 -10.53
C ILE A 132 3.84 4.24 -11.64
N ASP A 133 3.60 4.61 -12.89
CA ASP A 133 3.80 3.75 -14.06
C ASP A 133 4.79 4.38 -15.02
N ILE A 134 5.76 3.59 -15.46
CA ILE A 134 6.60 3.89 -16.61
C ILE A 134 6.03 3.08 -17.78
N ASP A 135 5.42 3.78 -18.73
CA ASP A 135 4.79 3.14 -19.88
C ASP A 135 5.81 2.46 -20.80
N ASN A 136 5.35 1.70 -21.80
CA ASN A 136 6.23 1.01 -22.74
C ASN A 136 7.19 1.93 -23.55
N ASN A 137 6.96 3.24 -23.53
CA ASN A 137 7.79 4.24 -24.21
C ASN A 137 8.75 4.97 -23.24
N GLY A 138 8.78 4.58 -21.96
CA GLY A 138 9.60 5.23 -20.94
C GLY A 138 9.00 6.51 -20.38
N ASN A 139 7.71 6.78 -20.61
CA ASN A 139 7.05 7.97 -20.06
C ASN A 139 6.55 7.69 -18.64
N LEU A 140 6.89 8.61 -17.73
CA LEU A 140 6.37 8.61 -16.38
C LEU A 140 4.88 9.03 -16.37
N SER A 141 4.06 8.30 -15.64
CA SER A 141 2.71 8.70 -15.26
C SER A 141 2.43 8.35 -13.80
N VAL A 142 1.55 9.11 -13.17
CA VAL A 142 1.16 8.91 -11.78
C VAL A 142 -0.34 9.11 -11.61
N GLY A 143 -0.96 8.25 -10.82
CA GLY A 143 -2.38 8.32 -10.49
C GLY A 143 -2.71 7.67 -9.16
N ALA A 144 -3.99 7.57 -8.84
CA ALA A 144 -4.45 6.82 -7.68
C ALA A 144 -4.94 5.42 -8.09
N VAL A 145 -4.64 4.44 -7.26
CA VAL A 145 -5.21 3.09 -7.34
C VAL A 145 -6.05 2.82 -6.10
N VAL A 146 -7.15 2.08 -6.27
CA VAL A 146 -8.07 1.69 -5.21
C VAL A 146 -8.28 0.17 -5.27
N SER A 147 -8.29 -0.48 -4.11
CA SER A 147 -8.56 -1.94 -3.94
C SER A 147 -10.03 -2.28 -4.20
#